data_AF-K1T6A1-F1
#
_entry.id   AF-K1T6A1-F1
#
_cell.length_a   1.000
_cell.length_b   1.000
_cell.length_c   1.000
_cell.angle_alpha   90.00
_cell.angle_beta   90.00
_cell.angle_gamma   90.00
#
_symmetry.space_group_name_H-M   'P 1'
#
loop_
_entity.id
_entity.type
_entity.pdbx_description
1 polymer ?
#
loop_
_entity_poly.entity_id
_entity_poly.type
_entity_poly.pdbx_seq_one_letter_code
_entity_poly.pdbx_strand_id
1 'polypeptide(L)'
;KADRPEQCIFTREFGENVDDWYAHNNNNRASRSWGERPLLVQALSLSKSYDEMYRTTGQFVGGAQWHPFDHQRGYHPDPYFGGIYDAFRQPKYAYYAFRSQSAATLKHPVAECGPMVFIAHEMSPFSDADVVVFSNCDSVRLSVYDGTESRTLPVVHAQGHMPNAPVIFKDVWD
;
A
#
# COMPACT_ATOMS: atom_id res chain seq x y z
N LYS A 1 16.45 -22.86 12.53
CA LYS A 1 16.57 -22.80 14.01
C LYS A 1 15.88 -24.03 14.59
N ALA A 2 16.16 -24.39 15.84
CA ALA A 2 15.60 -25.59 16.48
C ALA A 2 14.06 -25.53 16.63
N ASP A 3 13.49 -24.33 16.60
CA ASP A 3 12.06 -23.99 16.71
C ASP A 3 11.39 -23.68 15.35
N ARG A 4 12.07 -23.96 14.23
CA ARG A 4 11.49 -23.68 12.92
C ARG A 4 10.29 -24.62 12.68
N PRO A 5 9.19 -24.14 12.07
CA PRO A 5 8.06 -25.01 11.71
C PRO A 5 8.54 -26.16 10.81
N GLU A 6 7.86 -27.30 10.76
CA GLU A 6 8.24 -28.36 9.82
C GLU A 6 7.70 -28.07 8.42
N GLN A 7 6.48 -27.55 8.36
CA GLN A 7 5.77 -27.19 7.13
C GLN A 7 5.98 -25.72 6.74
N CYS A 8 5.72 -25.41 5.47
CA CYS A 8 5.61 -24.02 5.02
C CYS A 8 4.37 -23.35 5.63
N ILE A 9 4.51 -22.08 6.00
CA ILE A 9 3.43 -21.26 6.55
C ILE A 9 3.01 -20.23 5.51
N PHE A 10 1.71 -20.18 5.22
CA PHE A 10 1.09 -19.14 4.42
C PHE A 10 0.04 -18.41 5.27
N THR A 11 0.12 -17.09 5.34
CA THR A 11 -0.87 -16.28 6.04
C THR A 11 -2.10 -16.13 5.15
N ARG A 12 -3.17 -16.87 5.47
CA ARG A 12 -4.42 -16.83 4.72
C ARG A 12 -4.99 -15.42 4.58
N GLU A 13 -4.85 -14.59 5.61
CA GLU A 13 -5.29 -13.19 5.63
C GLU A 13 -4.29 -12.34 6.42
N PHE A 14 -3.81 -11.25 5.81
CA PHE A 14 -3.01 -10.25 6.50
C PHE A 14 -3.56 -8.84 6.28
N GLY A 15 -3.08 -7.90 7.10
CA GLY A 15 -3.34 -6.47 6.98
C GLY A 15 -4.36 -5.95 7.97
N GLU A 16 -5.11 -6.81 8.66
CA GLU A 16 -6.11 -6.42 9.65
C GLU A 16 -5.50 -6.29 11.06
N ASN A 17 -5.34 -5.05 11.54
CA ASN A 17 -4.95 -4.69 12.90
C ASN A 17 -6.11 -3.98 13.60
N VAL A 18 -7.13 -4.74 14.00
CA VAL A 18 -8.31 -4.19 14.70
C VAL A 18 -7.95 -3.76 16.13
N ASP A 19 -8.54 -2.65 16.57
CA ASP A 19 -8.35 -2.09 17.91
C ASP A 19 -8.92 -3.00 19.01
N ASP A 20 -10.17 -3.43 18.84
CA ASP A 20 -10.79 -4.49 19.62
C ASP A 20 -11.84 -5.26 18.77
N TRP A 21 -12.30 -6.39 19.29
CA TRP A 21 -13.28 -7.25 18.59
C TRP A 21 -14.73 -6.71 18.62
N TYR A 22 -14.94 -5.45 19.04
CA TYR A 22 -16.26 -4.85 19.15
C TYR A 22 -16.39 -3.54 18.35
N ALA A 23 -15.42 -2.63 18.49
CA ALA A 23 -15.33 -1.36 17.82
C ALA A 23 -14.94 -1.52 16.35
N HIS A 24 -14.18 -2.57 16.02
CA HIS A 24 -13.84 -2.93 14.65
C HIS A 24 -13.23 -1.76 13.86
N ASN A 25 -12.57 -0.84 14.54
CA ASN A 25 -11.83 0.22 13.88
C ASN A 25 -10.45 -0.30 13.54
N ASN A 26 -9.97 0.11 12.39
CA ASN A 26 -8.64 -0.26 11.92
C ASN A 26 -8.18 0.85 10.97
N ASN A 27 -6.92 1.26 11.11
CA ASN A 27 -6.34 2.32 10.31
C ASN A 27 -6.27 1.97 8.81
N ASN A 28 -6.37 0.69 8.46
CA ASN A 28 -6.44 0.23 7.07
C ASN A 28 -7.88 0.19 6.50
N ARG A 29 -8.90 0.59 7.26
CA ARG A 29 -10.30 0.63 6.80
C ARG A 29 -10.65 2.06 6.43
N ALA A 30 -10.53 2.38 5.14
CA ALA A 30 -10.76 3.71 4.61
C ALA A 30 -11.76 3.66 3.45
N SER A 31 -12.88 4.37 3.58
CA SER A 31 -13.76 4.59 2.43
C SER A 31 -13.04 5.48 1.41
N ARG A 32 -13.18 5.16 0.13
CA ARG A 32 -12.66 5.99 -0.96
C ARG A 32 -13.20 7.43 -0.89
N SER A 33 -14.43 7.62 -0.41
CA SER A 33 -15.06 8.93 -0.30
C SER A 33 -14.49 9.83 0.80
N TRP A 34 -13.66 9.30 1.71
CA TRP A 34 -13.07 10.10 2.79
C TRP A 34 -11.85 10.92 2.35
N GLY A 35 -11.39 10.75 1.10
CA GLY A 35 -10.33 11.55 0.51
C GLY A 35 -8.91 11.07 0.83
N GLU A 36 -7.95 11.93 0.50
CA GLU A 36 -6.52 11.63 0.46
C GLU A 36 -5.99 11.02 1.77
N ARG A 37 -6.12 11.74 2.89
CA ARG A 37 -5.46 11.37 4.15
C ARG A 37 -5.85 9.97 4.64
N PRO A 38 -7.15 9.59 4.73
CA PRO A 38 -7.52 8.22 5.10
C PRO A 38 -7.02 7.15 4.11
N LEU A 39 -7.03 7.44 2.81
CA LEU A 39 -6.52 6.50 1.79
C LEU A 39 -5.01 6.32 1.92
N LEU A 40 -4.27 7.39 2.23
CA LEU A 40 -2.83 7.34 2.45
C LEU A 40 -2.47 6.57 3.72
N VAL A 41 -3.20 6.80 4.83
CA VAL A 41 -3.04 6.04 6.08
C VAL A 41 -3.27 4.54 5.83
N GLN A 42 -4.32 4.19 5.08
CA GLN A 42 -4.58 2.80 4.70
C GLN A 42 -3.41 2.21 3.90
N ALA A 43 -2.97 2.90 2.84
CA ALA A 43 -1.91 2.41 1.97
C ALA A 43 -0.60 2.18 2.74
N LEU A 44 -0.18 3.14 3.56
CA LEU A 44 1.07 3.05 4.33
C LEU A 44 1.00 1.98 5.44
N SER A 45 -0.16 1.83 6.10
CA SER A 45 -0.37 0.76 7.09
C SER A 45 -0.25 -0.63 6.46
N LEU A 46 -0.84 -0.82 5.28
CA LEU A 46 -0.75 -2.08 4.53
C LEU A 46 0.65 -2.33 3.99
N SER A 47 1.33 -1.30 3.47
CA SER A 47 2.75 -1.40 3.06
C SER A 47 3.64 -1.83 4.22
N LYS A 48 3.44 -1.29 5.43
CA LYS A 48 4.18 -1.71 6.62
C LYS A 48 3.94 -3.18 6.96
N SER A 49 2.68 -3.61 6.94
CA SER A 49 2.33 -5.02 7.20
C SER A 49 2.94 -5.96 6.16
N TYR A 50 2.97 -5.52 4.89
CA TYR A 50 3.59 -6.25 3.80
C TYR A 50 5.11 -6.32 3.93
N ASP A 51 5.78 -5.24 4.35
CA ASP A 51 7.22 -5.22 4.63
C ASP A 51 7.61 -6.22 5.73
N GLU A 52 6.82 -6.28 6.81
CA GLU A 52 7.08 -7.18 7.93
C GLU A 52 7.05 -8.67 7.52
N MET A 53 6.27 -9.02 6.49
CA MET A 53 6.20 -10.37 5.92
C MET A 53 7.51 -10.82 5.26
N TYR A 54 8.41 -9.91 4.88
CA TYR A 54 9.71 -10.25 4.31
C TYR A 54 10.75 -10.65 5.35
N ARG A 55 10.46 -10.49 6.65
CA ARG A 55 11.32 -10.92 7.76
C ARG A 55 11.14 -12.42 8.05
N THR A 56 11.42 -13.25 7.06
CA THR A 56 11.24 -14.72 7.10
C THR A 56 12.57 -15.46 7.30
N THR A 57 12.51 -16.62 7.97
CA THR A 57 13.64 -17.58 8.06
C THR A 57 13.55 -18.72 7.03
N GLY A 58 12.71 -18.57 6.00
CA GLY A 58 12.64 -19.44 4.82
C GLY A 58 11.42 -20.35 4.70
N GLN A 59 10.66 -20.58 5.77
CA GLN A 59 9.43 -21.41 5.73
C GLN A 59 8.14 -20.60 5.64
N PHE A 60 8.21 -19.31 5.90
CA PHE A 60 7.09 -18.42 5.63
C PHE A 60 7.11 -18.05 4.14
N VAL A 61 6.04 -18.43 3.44
CA VAL A 61 5.93 -18.35 1.97
C VAL A 61 5.03 -17.22 1.48
N GLY A 62 4.55 -16.36 2.39
CA GLY A 62 3.77 -15.17 2.08
C GLY A 62 2.34 -15.24 2.63
N GLY A 63 1.45 -14.45 2.04
CA GLY A 63 0.05 -14.38 2.48
C GLY A 63 -0.85 -13.66 1.49
N ALA A 64 -2.16 -13.76 1.71
CA ALA A 64 -3.17 -13.05 0.93
C ALA A 64 -3.71 -11.87 1.74
N GLN A 65 -3.74 -10.68 1.11
CA GLN A 65 -4.28 -9.49 1.76
C GLN A 65 -5.79 -9.63 1.91
N TRP A 66 -6.30 -9.37 3.11
CA TRP A 66 -7.72 -9.24 3.35
C TRP A 66 -8.10 -7.75 3.29
N HIS A 67 -8.85 -7.27 2.31
CA HIS A 67 -9.44 -7.96 1.16
C HIS A 67 -9.31 -7.08 -0.10
N PRO A 68 -9.43 -7.60 -1.33
CA PRO A 68 -9.40 -6.77 -2.54
C PRO A 68 -10.52 -5.73 -2.61
N PHE A 69 -11.74 -6.05 -2.21
CA PHE A 69 -12.91 -5.15 -2.37
C PHE A 69 -13.58 -4.84 -1.04
N ASP A 70 -14.05 -3.60 -0.91
CA ASP A 70 -15.03 -3.23 0.12
C ASP A 70 -16.31 -4.06 -0.07
N HIS A 71 -16.91 -4.45 1.05
CA HIS A 71 -18.09 -5.31 1.04
C HIS A 71 -18.93 -5.14 2.31
N GLN A 72 -20.19 -5.57 2.24
CA GLN A 72 -21.06 -5.61 3.40
C GLN A 72 -20.66 -6.77 4.32
N ARG A 73 -20.52 -6.51 5.61
CA ARG A 73 -20.13 -7.51 6.62
C ARG A 73 -21.31 -8.17 7.34
N GLY A 74 -22.54 -7.69 7.12
CA GLY A 74 -23.78 -8.33 7.56
C GLY A 74 -24.13 -8.22 9.05
N TYR A 75 -23.14 -8.12 9.94
CA TYR A 75 -23.37 -8.03 11.40
C TYR A 75 -23.14 -6.63 12.01
N HIS A 76 -22.68 -5.66 11.22
CA HIS A 76 -22.32 -4.32 11.70
C HIS A 76 -22.86 -3.24 10.74
N PRO A 77 -23.31 -2.07 11.25
CA PRO A 77 -23.88 -1.01 10.42
C PRO A 77 -22.96 -0.48 9.32
N ASP A 78 -21.69 -0.18 9.62
CA ASP A 78 -20.77 0.26 8.56
C ASP A 78 -20.30 -0.90 7.68
N PRO A 79 -20.13 -0.69 6.36
CA PRO A 79 -19.45 -1.65 5.49
C PRO A 79 -18.02 -1.95 5.95
N TYR A 80 -17.46 -3.05 5.46
CA TYR A 80 -16.02 -3.28 5.54
C TYR A 80 -15.31 -2.43 4.50
N PHE A 81 -14.55 -1.43 4.95
CA PHE A 81 -13.78 -0.51 4.11
C PHE A 81 -12.28 -0.87 3.96
N GLY A 82 -11.89 -2.10 4.31
CA GLY A 82 -10.51 -2.58 4.19
C GLY A 82 -10.13 -3.06 2.79
N GLY A 83 -11.01 -2.87 1.80
CA GLY A 83 -10.72 -3.12 0.40
C GLY A 83 -9.59 -2.24 -0.13
N ILE A 84 -8.70 -2.77 -0.97
CA ILE A 84 -7.80 -1.93 -1.80
C ILE A 84 -8.52 -1.31 -3.01
N TYR A 85 -9.71 -1.83 -3.31
CA TYR A 85 -10.73 -1.24 -4.16
C TYR A 85 -11.98 -0.96 -3.34
N ASP A 86 -12.76 0.03 -3.77
CA ASP A 86 -14.11 0.19 -3.24
C ASP A 86 -15.10 -0.87 -3.78
N ALA A 87 -16.34 -0.79 -3.30
CA ALA A 87 -17.40 -1.72 -3.70
C ALA A 87 -17.78 -1.60 -5.18
N PHE A 88 -17.39 -0.52 -5.87
CA PHE A 88 -17.62 -0.29 -7.29
C PHE A 88 -16.38 -0.62 -8.15
N ARG A 89 -15.38 -1.27 -7.55
CA ARG A 89 -14.14 -1.74 -8.21
C ARG A 89 -13.27 -0.56 -8.65
N GLN A 90 -13.40 0.59 -8.01
CA GLN A 90 -12.52 1.73 -8.21
C GLN A 90 -11.30 1.60 -7.29
N PRO A 91 -10.07 1.81 -7.79
CA PRO A 91 -8.86 1.64 -7.00
C PRO A 91 -8.76 2.71 -5.90
N LYS A 92 -8.24 2.31 -4.74
CA LYS A 92 -7.77 3.20 -3.67
C LYS A 92 -6.25 3.34 -3.75
N TYR A 93 -5.66 4.21 -2.93
CA TYR A 93 -4.20 4.37 -2.87
C TYR A 93 -3.48 3.06 -2.53
N ALA A 94 -4.09 2.22 -1.69
CA ALA A 94 -3.56 0.90 -1.36
C ALA A 94 -3.38 -0.02 -2.58
N TYR A 95 -4.24 0.10 -3.61
CA TYR A 95 -4.04 -0.64 -4.86
C TYR A 95 -2.70 -0.29 -5.49
N TYR A 96 -2.39 1.01 -5.62
CA TYR A 96 -1.14 1.47 -6.21
C TYR A 96 0.08 1.10 -5.36
N ALA A 97 -0.08 1.10 -4.03
CA ALA A 97 0.95 0.59 -3.12
C ALA A 97 1.28 -0.89 -3.41
N PHE A 98 0.29 -1.77 -3.56
CA PHE A 98 0.54 -3.18 -3.93
C PHE A 98 1.00 -3.36 -5.38
N ARG A 99 0.43 -2.62 -6.33
CA ARG A 99 0.82 -2.67 -7.75
C ARG A 99 2.28 -2.28 -7.93
N SER A 100 2.78 -1.35 -7.12
CA SER A 100 4.19 -0.97 -7.08
C SER A 100 5.11 -2.08 -6.57
N GLN A 101 4.62 -3.20 -6.02
CA GLN A 101 5.48 -4.30 -5.55
C GLN A 101 5.80 -5.33 -6.66
N SER A 102 5.16 -5.20 -7.83
CA SER A 102 5.48 -6.03 -9.00
C SER A 102 6.72 -5.50 -9.73
N ALA A 103 7.51 -6.39 -10.32
CA ALA A 103 8.69 -5.98 -11.11
C ALA A 103 8.28 -5.10 -12.30
N ALA A 104 8.99 -4.00 -12.54
CA ALA A 104 8.73 -3.10 -13.67
C ALA A 104 8.87 -3.77 -15.05
N THR A 105 9.62 -4.87 -15.13
CA THR A 105 9.81 -5.65 -16.35
C THR A 105 8.77 -6.76 -16.53
N LEU A 106 7.88 -6.96 -15.55
CA LEU A 106 6.85 -8.00 -15.61
C LEU A 106 5.93 -7.77 -16.82
N LYS A 107 5.71 -8.85 -17.58
CA LYS A 107 4.73 -8.93 -18.66
C LYS A 107 3.71 -9.99 -18.31
N HIS A 108 2.44 -9.62 -18.25
CA HIS A 108 1.35 -10.52 -17.94
C HIS A 108 0.25 -10.39 -19.00
N PRO A 109 -0.33 -11.50 -19.51
CA PRO A 109 -1.25 -11.44 -20.65
C PRO A 109 -2.62 -10.83 -20.31
N VAL A 110 -3.02 -10.83 -19.04
CA VAL A 110 -4.38 -10.46 -18.61
C VAL A 110 -4.44 -9.53 -17.41
N ALA A 111 -3.29 -9.08 -16.88
CA ALA A 111 -3.24 -8.21 -15.72
C ALA A 111 -2.37 -6.98 -16.03
N GLU A 112 -2.76 -5.84 -15.48
CA GLU A 112 -1.96 -4.62 -15.54
C GLU A 112 -0.58 -4.87 -14.90
N CYS A 113 0.49 -4.53 -15.60
CA CYS A 113 1.88 -4.74 -15.17
C CYS A 113 2.80 -3.74 -15.90
N GLY A 114 4.10 -3.82 -15.63
CA GLY A 114 5.11 -2.93 -16.21
C GLY A 114 5.54 -1.82 -15.25
N PRO A 115 6.27 -0.80 -15.74
CA PRO A 115 6.68 0.33 -14.91
C PRO A 115 5.47 1.17 -14.46
N MET A 116 5.54 1.78 -13.28
CA MET A 116 4.54 2.73 -12.81
C MET A 116 5.11 3.85 -11.95
N VAL A 117 4.33 4.92 -11.86
CA VAL A 117 4.47 5.97 -10.86
C VAL A 117 3.05 6.44 -10.50
N PHE A 118 2.76 6.57 -9.21
CA PHE A 118 1.49 7.09 -8.70
C PHE A 118 1.77 8.08 -7.58
N ILE A 119 1.33 9.32 -7.77
CA ILE A 119 1.41 10.37 -6.77
C ILE A 119 0.20 10.22 -5.85
N ALA A 120 0.42 9.78 -4.62
CA ALA A 120 -0.61 9.58 -3.61
C ALA A 120 -0.91 10.88 -2.85
N HIS A 121 -1.20 11.94 -3.61
CA HIS A 121 -1.38 13.29 -3.12
C HIS A 121 -2.24 14.10 -4.11
N GLU A 122 -3.37 14.64 -3.66
CA GLU A 122 -4.38 15.37 -4.44
C GLU A 122 -4.08 16.88 -4.55
N MET A 123 -3.07 17.40 -3.83
CA MET A 123 -2.67 18.82 -3.86
C MET A 123 -3.84 19.76 -3.52
N SER A 124 -4.61 19.38 -2.50
CA SER A 124 -5.73 20.16 -1.99
C SER A 124 -5.28 21.07 -0.84
N PRO A 125 -6.11 22.05 -0.42
CA PRO A 125 -5.86 22.83 0.79
C PRO A 125 -5.81 22.01 2.09
N PHE A 126 -6.16 20.72 2.04
CA PHE A 126 -6.16 19.81 3.19
C PHE A 126 -5.10 18.70 3.06
N SER A 127 -4.29 18.74 1.99
CA SER A 127 -3.22 17.76 1.79
C SER A 127 -2.05 18.09 2.71
N ASP A 128 -1.36 17.04 3.18
CA ASP A 128 -0.18 17.19 4.05
C ASP A 128 1.03 17.73 3.24
N ALA A 129 2.07 18.26 3.90
CA ALA A 129 3.21 18.86 3.19
C ALA A 129 4.12 17.88 2.43
N ASP A 130 4.09 16.61 2.87
CA ASP A 130 4.88 15.53 2.30
C ASP A 130 4.14 14.87 1.13
N VAL A 131 4.81 14.78 -0.03
CA VAL A 131 4.26 14.09 -1.20
C VAL A 131 4.75 12.65 -1.21
N VAL A 132 3.83 11.70 -1.04
CA VAL A 132 4.10 10.26 -1.13
C VAL A 132 3.88 9.76 -2.55
N VAL A 133 4.83 8.96 -3.06
CA VAL A 133 4.78 8.36 -4.38
C VAL A 133 5.02 6.86 -4.29
N PHE A 134 4.16 6.07 -4.93
CA PHE A 134 4.38 4.64 -5.14
C PHE A 134 4.96 4.41 -6.53
N SER A 135 6.03 3.63 -6.64
CA SER A 135 6.68 3.29 -7.91
C SER A 135 7.45 1.97 -7.79
N ASN A 136 7.60 1.27 -8.91
CA ASN A 136 8.45 0.08 -9.03
C ASN A 136 9.68 0.31 -9.93
N CYS A 137 9.98 1.57 -10.24
CA CYS A 137 11.16 1.99 -10.99
C CYS A 137 12.36 2.18 -10.04
N ASP A 138 13.55 2.48 -10.58
CA ASP A 138 14.76 2.69 -9.76
C ASP A 138 14.75 4.01 -8.97
N SER A 139 14.07 5.04 -9.50
CA SER A 139 13.96 6.36 -8.88
C SER A 139 12.74 7.13 -9.39
N VAL A 140 12.34 8.15 -8.64
CA VAL A 140 11.28 9.09 -8.99
C VAL A 140 11.86 10.50 -9.01
N ARG A 141 11.57 11.25 -10.07
CA ARG A 141 11.80 12.70 -10.13
C ARG A 141 10.47 13.42 -9.98
N LEU A 142 10.34 14.23 -8.94
CA LEU A 142 9.20 15.12 -8.72
C LEU A 142 9.60 16.54 -9.12
N SER A 143 8.80 17.16 -9.98
CA SER A 143 8.96 18.54 -10.43
C SER A 143 7.78 19.36 -9.92
N VAL A 144 8.02 20.54 -9.35
CA VAL A 144 6.95 21.45 -8.88
C VAL A 144 7.04 22.81 -9.55
N TYR A 145 5.91 23.53 -9.55
CA TYR A 145 5.78 24.88 -10.14
C TYR A 145 6.36 24.98 -11.56
N ASP A 146 5.86 24.11 -12.46
CA ASP A 146 6.31 24.04 -13.86
C ASP A 146 7.82 23.78 -14.02
N GLY A 147 8.40 23.00 -13.10
CA GLY A 147 9.81 22.60 -13.14
C GLY A 147 10.78 23.60 -12.53
N THR A 148 10.28 24.63 -11.84
CA THR A 148 11.11 25.59 -11.10
C THR A 148 11.95 24.90 -10.03
N GLU A 149 11.40 23.87 -9.39
CA GLU A 149 12.15 22.98 -8.52
C GLU A 149 11.96 21.53 -8.97
N SER A 150 13.03 20.75 -8.87
CA SER A 150 12.95 19.30 -9.07
C SER A 150 13.86 18.57 -8.10
N ARG A 151 13.36 17.44 -7.60
CA ARG A 151 14.10 16.54 -6.71
C ARG A 151 13.97 15.13 -7.26
N THR A 152 15.06 14.38 -7.23
CA THR A 152 15.06 12.96 -7.59
C THR A 152 15.42 12.15 -6.36
N LEU A 153 14.56 11.21 -6.00
CA LEU A 153 14.77 10.29 -4.89
C LEU A 153 14.78 8.84 -5.41
N PRO A 154 15.65 7.96 -4.89
CA PRO A 154 15.65 6.56 -5.26
C PRO A 154 14.40 5.85 -4.70
N VAL A 155 13.92 4.84 -5.41
CA VAL A 155 13.06 3.83 -4.80
C VAL A 155 13.99 2.86 -4.07
N VAL A 156 13.78 2.66 -2.78
CA VAL A 156 14.65 1.77 -2.00
C VAL A 156 14.24 0.32 -2.26
N HIS A 157 15.18 -0.46 -2.77
CA HIS A 157 15.08 -1.91 -2.94
C HIS A 157 16.05 -2.60 -1.99
N ALA A 158 15.56 -3.19 -0.91
CA ALA A 158 16.40 -3.76 0.14
C ALA A 158 16.04 -5.23 0.44
N GLN A 159 17.06 -6.08 0.62
CA GLN A 159 16.85 -7.47 1.00
C GLN A 159 16.22 -7.55 2.40
N GLY A 160 15.22 -8.42 2.57
CA GLY A 160 14.50 -8.57 3.85
C GLY A 160 13.39 -7.53 4.07
N HIS A 161 13.13 -6.71 3.05
CA HIS A 161 12.06 -5.72 3.01
C HIS A 161 11.15 -5.96 1.80
N MET A 162 10.02 -5.25 1.74
CA MET A 162 9.19 -5.25 0.54
C MET A 162 9.97 -4.74 -0.68
N PRO A 163 9.65 -5.20 -1.91
CA PRO A 163 10.48 -4.95 -3.09
C PRO A 163 10.70 -3.47 -3.40
N ASN A 164 9.68 -2.63 -3.19
CA ASN A 164 9.70 -1.24 -3.58
C ASN A 164 9.14 -0.35 -2.46
N ALA A 165 10.02 0.37 -1.77
CA ALA A 165 9.63 1.30 -0.72
C ALA A 165 8.88 2.53 -1.28
N PRO A 166 7.80 3.01 -0.62
CA PRO A 166 7.21 4.31 -0.93
C PRO A 166 8.26 5.41 -0.90
N VAL A 167 8.23 6.30 -1.90
CA VAL A 167 9.12 7.45 -1.99
C VAL A 167 8.41 8.64 -1.35
N ILE A 168 9.05 9.29 -0.38
CA ILE A 168 8.47 10.42 0.36
C ILE A 168 9.31 11.65 0.06
N PHE A 169 8.72 12.61 -0.67
CA PHE A 169 9.31 13.93 -0.88
C PHE A 169 8.84 14.84 0.24
N LYS A 170 9.77 15.22 1.12
CA LYS A 170 9.45 16.03 2.29
C LYS A 170 9.30 17.50 1.95
N ASP A 171 8.33 18.15 2.61
CA ASP A 171 8.11 19.60 2.57
C ASP A 171 8.10 20.13 1.12
N VAL A 172 7.20 19.56 0.30
CA VAL A 172 7.03 19.94 -1.11
C VAL A 172 5.74 20.71 -1.34
N TRP A 173 4.72 20.47 -0.51
CA TRP A 173 3.40 21.07 -0.64
C TRP A 173 3.07 21.94 0.58
N ASP A 174 3.50 23.21 0.58
CA ASP A 174 3.02 24.27 1.49
C ASP A 174 3.43 25.64 0.93
#